data_AF-A0A925XDK4-F1
#
_entry.id   AF-A0A925XDK4-F1
#
_cell.length_a   1.000
_cell.length_b   1.000
_cell.length_c   1.000
_cell.angle_alpha   90.00
_cell.angle_beta   90.00
_cell.angle_gamma   90.00
#
_symmetry.space_group_name_H-M   'P 1'
#
loop_
_entity.id
_entity.type
_entity.pdbx_description
1 polymer ?
#
loop_
_entity_poly.entity_id
_entity_poly.type
_entity_poly.pdbx_seq_one_letter_code
_entity_poly.pdbx_strand_id
1 'polypeptide(L)' 'VDYAPREVKRLLTGSGKASKEQVQYAIRNELGLDHVLEPNDVADAFAVALCHYHSCRVVNLAESKRTGG' A
#
# COMPACT_ATOMS: atom_id res chain seq x y z
N VAL A 1 0.70 2.65 14.62
CA VAL A 1 1.20 3.34 13.41
C VAL A 1 -0.04 3.82 12.68
N ASP A 2 -0.16 5.13 12.49
CA ASP A 2 -1.29 5.72 11.80
C ASP A 2 -0.77 6.26 10.46
N TYR A 3 -1.37 5.83 9.35
CA TYR A 3 -0.94 6.21 8.01
C TYR A 3 -1.94 7.21 7.45
N ALA A 4 -1.46 8.37 7.01
CA ALA A 4 -2.34 9.34 6.39
C ALA A 4 -3.00 8.70 5.15
N PRO A 5 -4.32 8.85 4.94
CA PRO A 5 -5.02 8.22 3.80
C PRO A 5 -4.40 8.56 2.44
N ARG A 6 -3.82 9.75 2.31
CA ARG A 6 -3.08 10.17 1.11
C ARG A 6 -1.79 9.39 0.88
N GLU A 7 -1.09 9.00 1.94
CA GLU A 7 0.15 8.21 1.84
C GLU A 7 -0.16 6.78 1.44
N VAL A 8 -1.18 6.17 2.04
CA VAL A 8 -1.68 4.85 1.65
C VAL A 8 -2.05 4.84 0.16
N LYS A 9 -2.83 5.84 -0.28
CA LYS A 9 -3.20 6.02 -1.69
C LYS A 9 -1.99 6.17 -2.59
N ARG A 10 -1.05 7.07 -2.25
CA ARG A 10 0.16 7.29 -3.04
C ARG A 10 1.03 6.04 -3.13
N LEU A 11 1.10 5.26 -2.06
CA LEU A 11 1.93 4.07 -2.01
C LEU A 11 1.33 2.93 -2.85
N LEU A 12 0.00 2.75 -2.82
CA LEU A 12 -0.69 1.69 -3.57
C LEU A 12 -0.93 2.03 -5.04
N THR A 13 -1.24 3.29 -5.34
CA THR A 13 -1.66 3.72 -6.70
C THR A 13 -0.65 4.64 -7.40
N GLY A 14 0.42 5.04 -6.71
CA GLY A 14 1.35 6.08 -7.17
C GLY A 14 0.82 7.51 -7.01
N SER A 15 -0.47 7.70 -6.71
CA SER A 15 -1.10 9.02 -6.63
C SER A 15 -1.85 9.24 -5.32
N GLY A 16 -1.48 10.29 -4.57
CA GLY A 16 -2.17 10.65 -3.32
C GLY A 16 -3.60 11.14 -3.50
N LYS A 17 -4.06 11.35 -4.74
CA LYS A 17 -5.42 11.76 -5.10
C LYS A 17 -6.29 10.60 -5.61
N ALA A 18 -5.79 9.36 -5.56
CA ALA A 18 -6.55 8.23 -6.09
C ALA A 18 -7.89 8.02 -5.37
N SER A 19 -8.89 7.63 -6.15
CA SER A 19 -10.23 7.28 -5.66
C SER A 19 -10.20 5.95 -4.91
N LYS A 20 -11.23 5.65 -4.11
CA LYS A 20 -11.30 4.40 -3.35
C LYS A 20 -11.32 3.18 -4.29
N GLU A 21 -11.99 3.30 -5.44
CA GLU A 21 -12.05 2.27 -6.47
C GLU A 21 -10.66 2.02 -7.10
N GLN A 22 -9.86 3.08 -7.27
CA GLN A 22 -8.50 2.95 -7.79
C GLN A 22 -7.57 2.24 -6.80
N VAL A 23 -7.73 2.50 -5.51
CA VAL A 23 -7.00 1.78 -4.45
C VAL A 23 -7.38 0.30 -4.47
N GLN A 24 -8.67 -0.01 -4.57
CA GLN A 24 -9.15 -1.39 -4.66
C GLN A 24 -8.64 -2.13 -5.89
N TYR A 25 -8.65 -1.46 -7.05
CA TYR A 25 -8.10 -2.02 -8.27
C TYR A 25 -6.60 -2.27 -8.15
N ALA A 26 -5.86 -1.35 -7.53
CA ALA A 26 -4.43 -1.53 -7.27
C ALA A 26 -4.16 -2.72 -6.35
N ILE A 27 -4.92 -2.85 -5.26
CA ILE A 27 -4.80 -4.01 -4.33
C ILE A 27 -5.14 -5.31 -5.04
N ARG A 28 -6.21 -5.33 -5.84
CA ARG A 28 -6.57 -6.48 -6.69
C ARG A 28 -5.41 -6.88 -7.59
N ASN A 29 -4.82 -5.91 -8.29
CA ASN A 29 -3.73 -6.14 -9.23
C ASN A 29 -2.46 -6.64 -8.50
N GLU A 30 -2.16 -6.08 -7.33
CA GLU A 30 -1.02 -6.48 -6.49
C GLU A 30 -1.20 -7.91 -5.93
N LEU A 31 -2.42 -8.28 -5.54
CA LEU A 31 -2.76 -9.61 -5.00
C LEU A 31 -3.11 -10.65 -6.09
N GLY A 32 -3.20 -10.24 -7.36
CA GLY A 32 -3.59 -11.12 -8.46
C GLY A 32 -5.02 -11.66 -8.35
N LEU A 33 -5.95 -10.87 -7.80
CA LEU A 33 -7.35 -11.30 -7.60
C LEU A 33 -8.17 -11.15 -8.88
N ASP A 34 -9.04 -12.13 -9.15
CA ASP A 34 -9.95 -12.10 -10.31
C ASP A 34 -10.99 -10.99 -10.23
N HIS A 35 -11.35 -10.55 -9.02
CA HIS A 35 -12.35 -9.51 -8.78
C HIS A 35 -11.83 -8.47 -7.80
N VAL A 36 -12.43 -7.28 -7.82
CA VAL A 36 -12.15 -6.23 -6.83
C VAL A 36 -12.58 -6.69 -5.45
N LEU A 37 -11.83 -6.31 -4.42
CA LEU A 37 -12.13 -6.67 -3.03
C LEU A 37 -13.40 -5.95 -2.58
N GLU A 38 -14.49 -6.70 -2.50
CA GLU A 38 -15.71 -6.33 -1.78
C GLU A 38 -15.83 -7.19 -0.52
N PRO A 39 -16.31 -6.62 0.61
CA PRO A 39 -16.69 -5.23 0.81
C PRO A 39 -15.51 -4.27 1.01
N ASN A 40 -15.77 -2.96 0.89
CA ASN A 40 -14.76 -1.89 1.01
C ASN A 40 -13.90 -2.00 2.27
N ASP A 41 -14.46 -2.49 3.38
CA ASP A 41 -13.78 -2.66 4.66
C ASP A 41 -12.60 -3.65 4.57
N VAL A 42 -12.74 -4.70 3.75
CA VAL A 42 -11.67 -5.68 3.52
C VAL A 42 -10.55 -5.04 2.72
N ALA A 43 -10.88 -4.26 1.69
CA ALA A 43 -9.88 -3.52 0.92
C ALA A 43 -9.11 -2.52 1.77
N ASP A 44 -9.77 -1.80 2.69
CA ASP A 44 -9.09 -0.87 3.61
C ASP A 44 -8.15 -1.61 4.58
N ALA A 45 -8.53 -2.79 5.08
CA ALA A 45 -7.64 -3.62 5.91
C ALA A 45 -6.39 -4.07 5.13
N PHE A 46 -6.55 -4.51 3.88
CA PHE A 46 -5.42 -4.85 3.00
C PHE A 46 -4.58 -3.63 2.65
N ALA A 47 -5.19 -2.46 2.46
CA ALA A 47 -4.48 -1.22 2.17
C ALA A 47 -3.52 -0.85 3.32
N VAL A 48 -3.99 -0.97 4.56
CA VAL A 48 -3.16 -0.73 5.76
C VAL A 48 -2.06 -1.79 5.90
N ALA A 49 -2.38 -3.07 5.68
CA ALA A 49 -1.40 -4.15 5.75
C ALA A 49 -0.27 -3.99 4.72
N LEU A 50 -0.62 -3.69 3.46
CA LEU A 50 0.33 -3.38 2.40
C LEU A 50 1.12 -2.11 2.74
N CYS A 51 0.45 -1.07 3.25
CA CYS A 51 1.14 0.15 3.65
C CYS A 51 2.18 -0.12 4.74
N HIS A 52 1.84 -0.95 5.71
CA HIS A 52 2.77 -1.36 6.77
C HIS A 52 3.91 -2.21 6.22
N TYR A 53 3.62 -3.21 5.39
CA TYR A 53 4.61 -4.07 4.75
C TYR A 53 5.62 -3.27 3.92
N HIS A 54 5.14 -2.36 3.07
CA HIS A 54 6.01 -1.48 2.28
C HIS A 54 6.79 -0.51 3.15
N SER A 55 6.16 0.06 4.19
CA SER A 55 6.85 0.95 5.13
C SER A 55 8.00 0.22 5.84
N CYS A 56 7.76 -0.99 6.36
CA CYS A 56 8.80 -1.81 6.98
C CYS A 56 9.88 -2.27 5.97
N ARG A 57 9.51 -2.60 4.73
CA ARG A 57 10.48 -2.95 3.68
C ARG A 57 11.38 -1.79 3.30
N VAL A 58 10.83 -0.59 3.14
CA VAL A 58 11.60 0.61 2.81
C VAL A 58 12.62 0.92 3.90
N VAL A 59 12.25 0.75 5.17
CA VAL A 59 13.19 0.88 6.29
C VAL A 59 14.33 -0.13 6.17
N ASN A 60 14.05 -1.38 5.81
CA ASN A 60 15.08 -2.42 5.65
C ASN A 60 16.04 -2.15 4.47
N LEU A 61 15.54 -1.58 3.37
CA LEU A 61 16.36 -1.18 2.22
C LEU A 61 17.22 0.06 2.50
N ALA A 62 16.74 0.98 3.33
CA ALA A 62 17.48 2.18 3.73
C ALA A 62 18.65 1.87 4.67
N GLU A 63 18.50 0.85 5.53
CA GLU A 63 19.56 0.39 6.43
C GLU A 63 20.71 -0.30 5.68
N SER A 64 20.42 -1.07 4.63
CA SER A 64 21.45 -1.77 3.84
C SER A 64 22.35 -0.85 3.00
N LYS A 65 22.00 0.44 2.85
CA LYS A 65 22.85 1.43 2.15
C LYS A 65 23.78 2.23 3.07
N ARG A 66 23.71 2.05 4.39
CA ARG A 66 24.58 2.77 5.36
C ARG A 66 25.83 2.00 5.77
N THR A 67 25.93 0.71 5.48
CA THR A 67 27.09 -0.14 5.86
C THR A 67 28.11 -0.38 4.74
N GLY A 68 28.07 0.42 3.67
CA GLY A 68 29.13 0.46 2.65
C GLY A 68 29.95 1.73 2.79
N GLY A 69 30.79 1.80 3.84
CA GLY A 69 31.82 2.82 4.04
C GLY A 69 33.19 2.18 3.93
#